data_AF-A0A229UQ71-F1
#
_entry.id   AF-A0A229UQ71-F1
#
_cell.length_a   1.000
_cell.length_b   1.000
_cell.length_c   1.000
_cell.angle_alpha   90.00
_cell.angle_beta   90.00
_cell.angle_gamma   90.00
#
_symmetry.space_group_name_H-M   'P 1'
#
loop_
_entity.id
_entity.type
_entity.pdbx_description
1 polymer ?
#
loop_
_entity_poly.entity_id
_entity_poly.type
_entity_poly.pdbx_seq_one_letter_code
_entity_poly.pdbx_strand_id
1 'polypeptide(L)'
;MCIVIYPPTINWNYMKQRPQQLMEQFGKHGHTVYYYDKHNTEGPVLEETAPHVFVIRHAAYFQHQLYPQVSAGHKKLLWSTWSRKIAFAAQVQADYIVYDCVDDFPEWEQEEQSLAGKADVIFCTADHLFTKMRQLVKDKPVVSVPNGCDWEHFAPVALSTYCRAQRLYDLPPTKGPKLGYIGAWAPWVDEEWIRYTAKHMPDAQIVIVGPLLREDTGPLGPNVHLLGYKDYEELPYILSYFDVCIIPFRLNRITVSTNPIKVYEFLAAGKPVVSTLLPELQKLLPHVKTTGTPEAFVASIREALTENAKDRLHAYKASRSSFARQFSWQARYEVIARTLNAHIKSFSPASPQAPEIQSLPVSIPYSTSFELQHCTMNSYYPELNLKNDPVLVGKLEAGQYQCMLKPPAEALPEDIGRMYLEFDGYSSSLPHAEVTLSIVKETWALNRLTFANQPPSQIVHTFRLDRQQINETVSLDITELIPAFGRKSEGNMSIHLSGSNGLVRLTNPKLTVITTSEIRKRKG
;
A
#
# COMPACT_ATOMS: atom_id res chain seq x y z
N MET A 1 9.74 22.70 -14.55
CA MET A 1 8.68 22.48 -13.54
C MET A 1 8.37 21.00 -13.50
N CYS A 2 8.36 20.41 -12.31
CA CYS A 2 8.21 18.97 -12.13
C CYS A 2 6.85 18.64 -11.51
N ILE A 3 6.08 17.77 -12.14
CA ILE A 3 4.89 17.15 -11.54
C ILE A 3 5.33 15.92 -10.72
N VAL A 4 4.66 15.69 -9.60
CA VAL A 4 4.89 14.51 -8.75
C VAL A 4 3.78 13.51 -9.02
N ILE A 5 4.15 12.25 -9.25
CA ILE A 5 3.21 11.19 -9.59
C ILE A 5 3.37 10.07 -8.58
N TYR A 6 2.26 9.69 -7.94
CA TYR A 6 2.21 8.56 -7.02
C TYR A 6 1.41 7.39 -7.63
N PRO A 7 1.99 6.19 -7.77
CA PRO A 7 1.36 5.06 -8.44
C PRO A 7 0.25 4.41 -7.59
N PRO A 8 -0.66 3.63 -8.21
CA PRO A 8 -1.81 3.00 -7.53
C PRO A 8 -1.39 1.95 -6.50
N THR A 9 -1.18 2.38 -5.26
CA THR A 9 -0.64 1.56 -4.16
C THR A 9 -1.60 1.48 -2.97
N ILE A 10 -2.20 2.60 -2.59
CA ILE A 10 -3.18 2.70 -1.50
C ILE A 10 -4.19 3.79 -1.88
N ASN A 11 -5.48 3.60 -1.58
CA ASN A 11 -6.48 4.63 -1.85
C ASN A 11 -6.28 5.86 -0.95
N TRP A 12 -6.57 7.05 -1.46
CA TRP A 12 -6.42 8.32 -0.77
C TRP A 12 -7.17 8.34 0.57
N ASN A 13 -8.44 7.93 0.55
CA ASN A 13 -9.33 7.93 1.71
C ASN A 13 -9.18 6.69 2.61
N TYR A 14 -8.28 5.75 2.28
CA TYR A 14 -8.11 4.53 3.07
C TYR A 14 -6.81 4.58 3.88
N MET A 15 -6.95 4.47 5.21
CA MET A 15 -5.83 4.43 6.16
C MET A 15 -4.74 5.48 5.84
N LYS A 16 -4.95 6.75 6.18
CA LYS A 16 -3.96 7.80 5.88
C LYS A 16 -2.56 7.43 6.40
N GLN A 17 -1.63 7.16 5.48
CA GLN A 17 -0.25 6.73 5.73
C GLN A 17 0.74 7.79 5.20
N ARG A 18 2.04 7.47 5.24
CA ARG A 18 3.13 8.28 4.68
C ARG A 18 2.88 8.80 3.27
N PRO A 19 2.37 8.02 2.29
CA PRO A 19 2.17 8.52 0.93
C PRO A 19 1.25 9.72 0.85
N GLN A 20 0.04 9.61 1.43
CA GLN A 20 -0.93 10.70 1.42
C GLN A 20 -0.36 11.94 2.12
N GLN A 21 0.30 11.74 3.27
CA GLN A 21 0.90 12.81 4.06
C GLN A 21 2.01 13.55 3.31
N LEU A 22 2.92 12.83 2.64
CA LEU A 22 3.97 13.45 1.85
C LEU A 22 3.42 14.15 0.62
N MET A 23 2.44 13.54 -0.07
CA MET A 23 1.81 14.15 -1.24
C MET A 23 1.09 15.46 -0.89
N GLU A 24 0.42 15.54 0.27
CA GLU A 24 -0.11 16.81 0.79
C GLU A 24 0.98 17.84 1.05
N GLN A 25 2.16 17.44 1.53
CA GLN A 25 3.28 18.38 1.72
C GLN A 25 3.84 18.89 0.38
N PHE A 26 3.97 18.03 -0.64
CA PHE A 26 4.32 18.47 -1.99
C PHE A 26 3.30 19.51 -2.50
N GLY A 27 2.00 19.22 -2.36
CA GLY A 27 0.93 20.15 -2.74
C GLY A 27 1.00 21.49 -2.01
N LYS A 28 1.15 21.48 -0.67
CA LYS A 28 1.32 22.70 0.16
C LYS A 28 2.50 23.57 -0.25
N HIS A 29 3.53 23.00 -0.88
CA HIS A 29 4.70 23.71 -1.38
C HIS A 29 4.64 23.98 -2.90
N GLY A 30 3.44 23.93 -3.48
CA GLY A 30 3.16 24.34 -4.86
C GLY A 30 3.51 23.32 -5.92
N HIS A 31 3.77 22.06 -5.57
CA HIS A 31 3.93 21.00 -6.57
C HIS A 31 2.56 20.45 -6.97
N THR A 32 2.30 20.35 -8.28
CA THR A 32 1.19 19.54 -8.79
C THR A 32 1.47 18.06 -8.53
N VAL A 33 0.54 17.40 -7.83
CA VAL A 33 0.60 15.97 -7.52
C VAL A 33 -0.55 15.24 -8.21
N TYR A 34 -0.24 14.18 -8.95
CA TYR A 34 -1.21 13.19 -9.41
C TYR A 34 -1.09 11.92 -8.58
N TYR A 35 -2.13 11.63 -7.79
CA TYR A 35 -2.19 10.49 -6.89
C TYR A 35 -3.16 9.46 -7.44
N TYR A 36 -2.68 8.29 -7.88
CA TYR A 36 -3.57 7.25 -8.38
C TYR A 36 -4.13 6.42 -7.24
N ASP A 37 -5.45 6.36 -7.12
CA ASP A 37 -6.09 5.37 -6.23
C ASP A 37 -5.79 3.96 -6.74
N LYS A 38 -5.69 3.00 -5.80
CA LYS A 38 -5.48 1.59 -6.11
C LYS A 38 -6.66 1.01 -6.87
N HIS A 39 -7.88 1.39 -6.47
CA HIS A 39 -9.12 0.94 -7.07
C HIS A 39 -9.90 2.11 -7.64
N ASN A 40 -10.63 1.87 -8.74
CA ASN A 40 -11.55 2.89 -9.22
C ASN A 40 -12.71 3.05 -8.24
N THR A 41 -13.06 4.30 -7.95
CA THR A 41 -14.15 4.64 -7.03
C THR A 41 -15.19 5.52 -7.71
N GLU A 42 -16.42 5.51 -7.20
CA GLU A 42 -17.46 6.46 -7.65
C GLU A 42 -17.00 7.91 -7.52
N GLY A 43 -17.49 8.78 -8.42
CA GLY A 43 -17.15 10.20 -8.44
C GLY A 43 -16.42 10.62 -9.72
N PRO A 44 -15.82 11.83 -9.72
CA PRO A 44 -15.11 12.36 -10.88
C PRO A 44 -13.83 11.56 -11.18
N VAL A 45 -13.38 11.55 -12.43
CA VAL A 45 -12.10 10.91 -12.82
C VAL A 45 -10.91 11.46 -12.04
N LEU A 46 -10.95 12.76 -11.76
CA LEU A 46 -9.93 13.49 -11.06
C LEU A 46 -10.60 14.39 -10.02
N GLU A 47 -10.08 14.40 -8.80
CA GLU A 47 -10.59 15.25 -7.71
C GLU A 47 -9.43 15.96 -7.02
N GLU A 48 -9.50 17.28 -6.87
CA GLU A 48 -8.54 18.02 -6.05
C GLU A 48 -8.92 17.87 -4.56
N THR A 49 -8.28 16.94 -3.85
CA THR A 49 -8.61 16.62 -2.46
C THR A 49 -7.83 17.45 -1.45
N ALA A 50 -6.73 18.04 -1.87
CA ALA A 50 -5.94 19.02 -1.14
C ALA A 50 -5.31 20.00 -2.15
N PRO A 51 -4.86 21.21 -1.73
CA PRO A 51 -4.27 22.17 -2.65
C PRO A 51 -3.16 21.56 -3.50
N HIS A 52 -3.34 21.58 -4.82
CA HIS A 52 -2.44 21.01 -5.82
C HIS A 52 -2.30 19.48 -5.80
N VAL A 53 -3.11 18.76 -5.03
CA VAL A 53 -3.14 17.29 -5.00
C VAL A 53 -4.41 16.79 -5.66
N PHE A 54 -4.22 16.13 -6.81
CA PHE A 54 -5.30 15.61 -7.61
C PHE A 54 -5.32 14.08 -7.55
N VAL A 55 -6.38 13.53 -6.96
CA VAL A 55 -6.60 12.09 -6.82
C VAL A 55 -7.29 11.55 -8.06
N ILE A 56 -6.69 10.54 -8.69
CA ILE A 56 -7.19 9.85 -9.86
C ILE A 56 -8.08 8.69 -9.42
N ARG A 57 -9.39 8.78 -9.64
CA ARG A 57 -10.38 7.72 -9.33
C ARG A 57 -10.66 6.78 -10.50
N HIS A 58 -10.24 7.15 -11.72
CA HIS A 58 -10.42 6.35 -12.93
C HIS A 58 -9.12 6.31 -13.73
N ALA A 59 -8.19 5.46 -13.28
CA ALA A 59 -6.80 5.46 -13.73
C ALA A 59 -6.63 5.33 -15.26
N ALA A 60 -7.33 4.37 -15.89
CA ALA A 60 -7.22 4.13 -17.33
C ALA A 60 -7.71 5.33 -18.15
N TYR A 61 -8.89 5.86 -17.83
CA TYR A 61 -9.41 7.03 -18.54
C TYR A 61 -8.47 8.23 -18.41
N PHE A 62 -8.01 8.51 -17.18
CA PHE A 62 -7.05 9.58 -16.95
C PHE A 62 -5.78 9.36 -17.76
N GLN A 63 -5.19 8.15 -17.71
CA GLN A 63 -3.94 7.83 -18.41
C GLN A 63 -4.02 8.02 -19.92
N HIS A 64 -5.14 7.66 -20.54
CA HIS A 64 -5.28 7.71 -22.00
C HIS A 64 -5.80 9.05 -22.52
N GLN A 65 -6.72 9.67 -21.80
CA GLN A 65 -7.45 10.85 -22.31
C GLN A 65 -6.89 12.15 -21.75
N LEU A 66 -6.53 12.19 -20.46
CA LEU A 66 -6.23 13.44 -19.76
C LEU A 66 -4.73 13.62 -19.52
N TYR A 67 -4.04 12.57 -19.12
CA TYR A 67 -2.62 12.57 -18.77
C TYR A 67 -1.72 13.16 -19.88
N PRO A 68 -1.89 12.85 -21.18
CA PRO A 68 -1.06 13.44 -22.23
C PRO A 68 -1.20 14.96 -22.33
N GLN A 69 -2.38 15.50 -22.01
CA GLN A 69 -2.67 16.93 -22.07
C GLN A 69 -2.07 17.63 -20.85
N VAL A 70 -2.34 17.11 -19.64
CA VAL A 70 -1.95 17.76 -18.39
C VAL A 70 -0.48 17.56 -18.01
N SER A 71 0.21 16.60 -18.62
CA SER A 71 1.64 16.33 -18.39
C SER A 71 2.55 16.88 -19.51
N ALA A 72 1.99 17.43 -20.58
CA ALA A 72 2.75 17.98 -21.70
C ALA A 72 3.65 19.14 -21.23
N GLY A 73 4.89 19.19 -21.72
CA GLY A 73 5.84 20.26 -21.36
C GLY A 73 6.40 20.22 -19.94
N HIS A 74 5.93 19.31 -19.08
CA HIS A 74 6.40 19.16 -17.70
C HIS A 74 7.36 17.98 -17.54
N LYS A 75 8.29 18.11 -16.59
CA LYS A 75 9.10 16.99 -16.09
C LYS A 75 8.29 16.15 -15.11
N LYS A 76 8.51 14.84 -15.06
CA LYS A 76 7.74 13.91 -14.24
C LYS A 76 8.62 13.19 -13.24
N LEU A 77 8.27 13.29 -11.96
CA LEU A 77 8.89 12.53 -10.89
C LEU A 77 7.92 11.46 -10.40
N LEU A 78 8.28 10.20 -10.59
CA LEU A 78 7.57 9.08 -9.98
C LEU A 78 8.05 8.93 -8.54
N TRP A 79 7.14 9.03 -7.57
CA TRP A 79 7.39 8.69 -6.17
C TRP A 79 6.75 7.34 -5.86
N SER A 80 7.56 6.29 -5.61
CA SER A 80 7.03 4.97 -5.29
C SER A 80 7.47 4.50 -3.92
N THR A 81 6.53 4.01 -3.11
CA THR A 81 6.85 3.27 -1.87
C THR A 81 6.91 1.75 -2.07
N TRP A 82 6.45 1.25 -3.21
CA TRP A 82 6.38 -0.18 -3.50
C TRP A 82 7.23 -0.54 -4.72
N SER A 83 8.19 -1.44 -4.52
CA SER A 83 9.17 -1.80 -5.56
C SER A 83 8.54 -2.35 -6.85
N ARG A 84 7.39 -3.04 -6.74
CA ARG A 84 6.66 -3.60 -7.88
C ARG A 84 6.09 -2.56 -8.83
N LYS A 85 5.96 -1.29 -8.43
CA LYS A 85 5.41 -0.23 -9.28
C LYS A 85 6.41 0.39 -10.26
N ILE A 86 7.59 -0.21 -10.44
CA ILE A 86 8.60 0.30 -11.38
C ILE A 86 8.13 0.42 -12.85
N ALA A 87 7.17 -0.39 -13.34
CA ALA A 87 6.57 -0.22 -14.70
C ALA A 87 6.01 1.15 -14.88
N PHE A 88 5.39 1.63 -13.80
CA PHE A 88 4.55 2.79 -13.85
C PHE A 88 5.38 3.99 -14.29
N ALA A 89 6.70 3.98 -14.02
CA ALA A 89 7.66 4.95 -14.55
C ALA A 89 7.60 5.04 -16.08
N ALA A 90 7.60 3.92 -16.80
CA ALA A 90 7.51 3.92 -18.25
C ALA A 90 6.12 4.39 -18.74
N GLN A 91 5.05 3.98 -18.06
CA GLN A 91 3.67 4.35 -18.41
C GLN A 91 3.45 5.86 -18.33
N VAL A 92 4.02 6.50 -17.31
CA VAL A 92 3.91 7.94 -17.10
C VAL A 92 5.06 8.73 -17.72
N GLN A 93 5.98 8.05 -18.43
CA GLN A 93 7.18 8.66 -19.02
C GLN A 93 7.97 9.47 -17.99
N ALA A 94 8.22 8.87 -16.83
CA ALA A 94 8.92 9.51 -15.73
C ALA A 94 10.34 9.94 -16.15
N ASP A 95 10.67 11.22 -15.92
CA ASP A 95 12.02 11.73 -16.09
C ASP A 95 12.91 11.40 -14.89
N TYR A 96 12.28 11.28 -13.71
CA TYR A 96 12.94 10.99 -12.44
C TYR A 96 12.16 9.94 -11.63
N ILE A 97 12.88 9.13 -10.87
CA ILE A 97 12.33 8.09 -10.01
C ILE A 97 12.86 8.29 -8.59
N VAL A 98 11.94 8.43 -7.63
CA VAL A 98 12.22 8.34 -6.21
C VAL A 98 11.72 7.01 -5.69
N TYR A 99 12.61 6.28 -5.00
CA TYR A 99 12.22 5.13 -4.21
C TYR A 99 12.16 5.51 -2.73
N ASP A 100 10.95 5.53 -2.16
CA ASP A 100 10.73 5.74 -0.74
C ASP A 100 10.60 4.35 -0.08
N CYS A 101 11.74 3.80 0.34
CA CYS A 101 11.86 2.48 0.94
C CYS A 101 11.29 2.52 2.36
N VAL A 102 10.05 2.00 2.50
CA VAL A 102 9.26 2.09 3.73
C VAL A 102 9.20 0.80 4.56
N ASP A 103 9.32 -0.36 3.92
CA ASP A 103 9.14 -1.68 4.53
C ASP A 103 10.09 -2.71 3.89
N ASP A 104 10.41 -3.80 4.61
CA ASP A 104 11.24 -4.91 4.13
C ASP A 104 10.44 -6.22 4.03
N PHE A 105 9.69 -6.36 2.95
CA PHE A 105 9.00 -7.60 2.61
C PHE A 105 9.90 -8.53 1.78
N PRO A 106 10.09 -9.80 2.18
CA PRO A 106 10.87 -10.77 1.42
C PRO A 106 10.46 -10.89 -0.05
N GLU A 107 9.15 -10.77 -0.32
CA GLU A 107 8.56 -10.96 -1.65
C GLU A 107 8.88 -9.82 -2.61
N TRP A 108 9.49 -8.73 -2.13
CA TRP A 108 9.82 -7.53 -2.90
C TRP A 108 11.30 -7.45 -3.28
N GLU A 109 12.13 -8.35 -2.74
CA GLU A 109 13.59 -8.21 -2.78
C GLU A 109 14.16 -8.16 -4.21
N GLN A 110 13.56 -8.89 -5.15
CA GLN A 110 14.01 -8.89 -6.55
C GLN A 110 13.65 -7.59 -7.28
N GLU A 111 12.44 -7.09 -7.09
CA GLU A 111 11.95 -5.86 -7.68
C GLU A 111 12.60 -4.64 -7.03
N GLU A 112 12.91 -4.73 -5.74
CA GLU A 112 13.60 -3.69 -4.98
C GLU A 112 15.04 -3.48 -5.49
N GLN A 113 15.76 -4.56 -5.82
CA GLN A 113 17.07 -4.45 -6.50
C GLN A 113 16.98 -3.69 -7.83
N SER A 114 15.93 -3.95 -8.61
CA SER A 114 15.69 -3.25 -9.88
C SER A 114 15.34 -1.78 -9.69
N LEU A 115 14.39 -1.49 -8.79
CA LEU A 115 13.94 -0.12 -8.53
C LEU A 115 15.05 0.72 -7.91
N ALA A 116 15.77 0.20 -6.91
CA ALA A 116 16.87 0.91 -6.27
C ALA A 116 17.97 1.30 -7.28
N GLY A 117 18.32 0.41 -8.21
CA GLY A 117 19.28 0.71 -9.27
C GLY A 117 18.82 1.81 -10.25
N LYS A 118 17.51 1.88 -10.52
CA LYS A 118 16.91 2.87 -11.42
C LYS A 118 16.56 4.20 -10.73
N ALA A 119 16.40 4.21 -9.42
CA ALA A 119 16.06 5.40 -8.66
C ALA A 119 17.15 6.48 -8.79
N ASP A 120 16.73 7.74 -8.89
CA ASP A 120 17.60 8.91 -8.81
C ASP A 120 17.91 9.26 -7.37
N VAL A 121 16.94 9.07 -6.47
CA VAL A 121 17.07 9.28 -5.03
C VAL A 121 16.32 8.19 -4.27
N ILE A 122 16.92 7.71 -3.17
CA ILE A 122 16.29 6.75 -2.27
C ILE A 122 16.13 7.37 -0.88
N PHE A 123 14.91 7.32 -0.35
CA PHE A 123 14.63 7.66 1.03
C PHE A 123 14.33 6.38 1.82
N CYS A 124 14.83 6.28 3.05
CA CYS A 124 14.61 5.11 3.90
C CYS A 124 13.96 5.53 5.22
N THR A 125 12.93 4.83 5.66
CA THR A 125 12.22 5.15 6.91
C THR A 125 12.92 4.64 8.17
N ALA A 126 13.81 3.66 8.04
CA ALA A 126 14.50 3.00 9.15
C ALA A 126 15.99 2.78 8.87
N ASP A 127 16.80 2.63 9.92
CA ASP A 127 18.25 2.45 9.80
C ASP A 127 18.62 1.14 9.10
N HIS A 128 17.83 0.09 9.32
CA HIS A 128 18.02 -1.19 8.63
C HIS A 128 17.85 -1.02 7.12
N LEU A 129 16.78 -0.34 6.70
CA LEU A 129 16.52 -0.02 5.29
C LEU A 129 17.60 0.88 4.70
N PHE A 130 18.05 1.89 5.45
CA PHE A 130 19.15 2.76 5.03
C PHE A 130 20.45 1.96 4.78
N THR A 131 20.81 1.09 5.73
CA THR A 131 22.00 0.22 5.62
C THR A 131 21.88 -0.71 4.43
N LYS A 132 20.73 -1.37 4.28
CA LYS A 132 20.41 -2.26 3.15
C LYS A 132 20.53 -1.54 1.81
N MET A 133 19.93 -0.36 1.67
CA MET A 133 19.98 0.42 0.43
C MET A 133 21.39 0.92 0.12
N ARG A 134 22.19 1.35 1.11
CA ARG A 134 23.59 1.75 0.89
C ARG A 134 24.50 0.59 0.47
N GLN A 135 24.20 -0.63 0.90
CA GLN A 135 24.90 -1.83 0.44
C GLN A 135 24.52 -2.18 -1.00
N LEU A 136 23.24 -2.00 -1.35
CA LEU A 136 22.69 -2.30 -2.66
C LEU A 136 23.11 -1.29 -3.74
N VAL A 137 23.13 0.00 -3.43
CA VAL A 137 23.53 1.07 -4.36
C VAL A 137 24.57 2.00 -3.74
N LYS A 138 25.79 1.99 -4.31
CA LYS A 138 26.92 2.77 -3.77
C LYS A 138 26.94 4.22 -4.25
N ASP A 139 26.53 4.45 -5.50
CA ASP A 139 26.69 5.73 -6.21
C ASP A 139 25.40 6.58 -6.24
N LYS A 140 24.37 6.15 -5.51
CA LYS A 140 23.07 6.83 -5.43
C LYS A 140 22.93 7.58 -4.11
N PRO A 141 22.24 8.73 -4.08
CA PRO A 141 21.89 9.40 -2.83
C PRO A 141 20.82 8.57 -2.10
N VAL A 142 21.23 8.02 -0.96
CA VAL A 142 20.35 7.31 -0.02
C VAL A 142 20.29 8.15 1.25
N VAL A 143 19.09 8.51 1.71
CA VAL A 143 18.89 9.41 2.85
C VAL A 143 17.88 8.81 3.82
N SER A 144 18.22 8.80 5.12
CA SER A 144 17.27 8.39 6.16
C SER A 144 16.26 9.51 6.41
N VAL A 145 14.98 9.21 6.18
CA VAL A 145 13.84 10.09 6.44
C VAL A 145 12.75 9.27 7.13
N PRO A 146 12.72 9.25 8.47
CA PRO A 146 11.75 8.46 9.22
C PRO A 146 10.31 8.90 8.94
N ASN A 147 9.34 8.19 9.50
CA ASN A 147 7.97 8.66 9.49
C ASN A 147 7.78 9.87 10.41
N GLY A 148 6.61 10.48 10.30
CA GLY A 148 6.21 11.64 11.09
C GLY A 148 4.73 11.59 11.46
N CYS A 149 4.22 12.71 11.94
CA CYS A 149 2.80 12.90 12.24
C CYS A 149 2.27 14.23 11.72
N ASP A 150 0.95 14.29 11.55
CA ASP A 150 0.20 15.54 11.47
C ASP A 150 0.02 16.08 12.89
N TRP A 151 0.97 16.92 13.34
CA TRP A 151 1.00 17.37 14.73
C TRP A 151 -0.26 18.19 15.06
N GLU A 152 -0.68 19.06 14.14
CA GLU A 152 -1.87 19.90 14.29
C GLU A 152 -3.15 19.08 14.46
N HIS A 153 -3.24 17.91 13.82
CA HIS A 153 -4.38 16.99 13.96
C HIS A 153 -4.46 16.32 15.34
N PHE A 154 -3.31 15.89 15.89
CA PHE A 154 -3.28 15.08 17.12
C PHE A 154 -2.99 15.87 18.40
N ALA A 155 -2.25 16.99 18.33
CA ALA A 155 -1.87 17.81 19.48
C ALA A 155 -3.04 18.40 20.29
N PRO A 156 -4.22 18.72 19.71
CA PRO A 156 -5.36 19.20 20.49
C PRO A 156 -5.76 18.26 21.66
N VAL A 157 -5.50 16.95 21.52
CA VAL A 157 -5.71 15.94 22.57
C VAL A 157 -4.80 16.18 23.79
N ALA A 158 -3.57 16.65 23.58
CA ALA A 158 -2.62 16.95 24.65
C ALA A 158 -2.91 18.31 25.30
N LEU A 159 -3.37 19.27 24.52
CA LEU A 159 -3.50 20.68 24.89
C LEU A 159 -4.83 21.04 25.57
N SER A 160 -5.83 20.16 25.51
CA SER A 160 -7.14 20.42 26.10
C SER A 160 -7.75 19.16 26.70
N THR A 161 -8.60 19.35 27.72
CA THR A 161 -9.55 18.34 28.18
C THR A 161 -10.65 18.23 27.14
N TYR A 162 -10.38 17.53 26.03
CA TYR A 162 -11.42 17.13 25.08
C TYR A 162 -12.40 16.18 25.79
N CYS A 163 -13.46 16.73 26.39
CA CYS A 163 -14.60 15.95 26.86
C CYS A 163 -15.49 15.62 25.65
N ARG A 164 -15.29 14.46 25.00
CA ARG A 164 -16.14 14.04 23.86
C ARG A 164 -16.44 12.53 23.82
N ALA A 165 -16.59 11.88 24.96
CA ALA A 165 -17.10 10.50 25.03
C ALA A 165 -18.43 10.31 24.26
N GLN A 166 -19.20 11.39 24.06
CA GLN A 166 -20.49 11.37 23.36
C GLN A 166 -20.43 11.11 21.83
N ARG A 167 -19.27 11.19 21.18
CA ARG A 167 -19.15 10.92 19.72
C ARG A 167 -18.66 9.51 19.37
N LEU A 168 -18.29 8.70 20.36
CA LEU A 168 -17.69 7.40 20.13
C LEU A 168 -18.73 6.31 20.38
N TYR A 169 -19.57 6.03 19.37
CA TYR A 169 -20.71 5.11 19.48
C TYR A 169 -20.30 3.64 19.74
N ASP A 170 -19.03 3.28 19.53
CA ASP A 170 -18.55 1.90 19.60
C ASP A 170 -17.46 1.66 20.65
N LEU A 171 -17.15 2.65 21.50
CA LEU A 171 -16.18 2.42 22.58
C LEU A 171 -16.88 1.74 23.77
N PRO A 172 -16.38 0.59 24.24
CA PRO A 172 -17.04 -0.16 25.29
C PRO A 172 -17.05 0.66 26.60
N PRO A 173 -18.22 1.00 27.17
CA PRO A 173 -18.33 1.77 28.41
C PRO A 173 -17.90 0.87 29.58
N THR A 174 -16.59 0.86 29.83
CA THR A 174 -15.95 -0.12 30.71
C THR A 174 -15.20 0.58 31.83
N LYS A 175 -15.16 -0.02 33.02
CA LYS A 175 -14.34 0.46 34.13
C LYS A 175 -12.85 0.12 33.88
N GLY A 176 -11.95 0.76 34.61
CA GLY A 176 -10.51 0.49 34.56
C GLY A 176 -9.72 1.27 33.50
N PRO A 177 -8.40 1.06 33.39
CA PRO A 177 -7.53 1.78 32.45
C PRO A 177 -7.70 1.31 31.00
N LYS A 178 -7.48 2.22 30.04
CA LYS A 178 -7.63 1.99 28.59
C LYS A 178 -6.26 1.89 27.91
N LEU A 179 -5.93 0.68 27.46
CA LEU A 179 -4.68 0.37 26.77
C LEU A 179 -4.97 0.29 25.26
N GLY A 180 -4.44 1.23 24.49
CA GLY A 180 -4.88 1.43 23.11
C GLY A 180 -3.81 1.15 22.07
N TYR A 181 -4.20 0.46 20.99
CA TYR A 181 -3.41 0.34 19.76
C TYR A 181 -4.26 0.80 18.58
N ILE A 182 -3.70 1.69 17.75
CA ILE A 182 -4.31 2.12 16.49
C ILE A 182 -3.42 1.64 15.35
N GLY A 183 -3.99 0.90 14.41
CA GLY A 183 -3.28 0.28 13.30
C GLY A 183 -3.92 -1.05 12.92
N ALA A 184 -3.58 -1.57 11.75
CA ALA A 184 -4.08 -2.86 11.33
C ALA A 184 -3.75 -3.93 12.39
N TRP A 185 -4.77 -4.71 12.75
CA TRP A 185 -4.62 -5.94 13.48
C TRP A 185 -4.16 -7.00 12.48
N ALA A 186 -2.85 -7.20 12.42
CA ALA A 186 -2.18 -7.89 11.34
C ALA A 186 -1.11 -8.86 11.87
N PRO A 187 -0.54 -9.76 11.05
CA PRO A 187 0.38 -10.80 11.51
C PRO A 187 1.62 -10.30 12.27
N TRP A 188 2.02 -9.04 12.07
CA TRP A 188 3.12 -8.41 12.81
C TRP A 188 2.75 -7.94 14.22
N VAL A 189 1.46 -7.87 14.57
CA VAL A 189 1.03 -7.58 15.94
C VAL A 189 1.09 -8.87 16.75
N ASP A 190 1.70 -8.81 17.94
CA ASP A 190 1.93 -9.98 18.78
C ASP A 190 0.71 -10.30 19.64
N GLU A 191 -0.06 -11.26 19.15
CA GLU A 191 -1.24 -11.79 19.84
C GLU A 191 -0.93 -12.38 21.22
N GLU A 192 0.23 -13.02 21.40
CA GLU A 192 0.59 -13.63 22.67
C GLU A 192 0.87 -12.56 23.72
N TRP A 193 1.47 -11.44 23.32
CA TRP A 193 1.65 -10.29 24.20
C TRP A 193 0.33 -9.63 24.58
N ILE A 194 -0.63 -9.57 23.65
CA ILE A 194 -1.99 -9.09 23.96
C ILE A 194 -2.67 -10.03 24.96
N ARG A 195 -2.67 -11.35 24.73
CA ARG A 195 -3.23 -12.35 25.65
C ARG A 195 -2.56 -12.30 27.02
N TYR A 196 -1.25 -12.16 27.05
CA TYR A 196 -0.48 -12.04 28.29
C TYR A 196 -0.89 -10.78 29.05
N THR A 197 -0.97 -9.63 28.38
CA THR A 197 -1.40 -8.36 28.97
C THR A 197 -2.83 -8.46 29.51
N ALA A 198 -3.75 -9.04 28.73
CA ALA A 198 -5.14 -9.27 29.10
C ALA A 198 -5.26 -10.09 30.39
N LYS A 199 -4.49 -11.18 30.50
CA LYS A 199 -4.46 -12.07 31.66
C LYS A 199 -3.89 -11.41 32.92
N HIS A 200 -2.83 -10.60 32.78
CA HIS A 200 -2.12 -10.01 33.93
C HIS A 200 -2.61 -8.60 34.31
N MET A 201 -3.53 -8.03 33.52
CA MET A 201 -4.23 -6.78 33.80
C MET A 201 -5.74 -6.96 33.55
N PRO A 202 -6.44 -7.85 34.30
CA PRO A 202 -7.84 -8.19 34.04
C PRO A 202 -8.81 -7.01 34.26
N ASP A 203 -8.38 -5.99 34.98
CA ASP A 203 -9.09 -4.74 35.22
C ASP A 203 -8.91 -3.71 34.09
N ALA A 204 -7.84 -3.83 33.30
CA ALA A 204 -7.59 -2.99 32.13
C ALA A 204 -8.44 -3.39 30.93
N GLN A 205 -8.62 -2.47 30.00
CA GLN A 205 -9.36 -2.68 28.75
C GLN A 205 -8.39 -2.45 27.59
N ILE A 206 -8.11 -3.51 26.84
CA ILE A 206 -7.22 -3.46 25.68
C ILE A 206 -8.08 -3.17 24.46
N VAL A 207 -7.84 -2.05 23.80
CA VAL A 207 -8.65 -1.56 22.69
C VAL A 207 -7.79 -1.47 21.44
N ILE A 208 -8.12 -2.26 20.43
CA ILE A 208 -7.43 -2.33 19.14
C ILE A 208 -8.34 -1.74 18.07
N VAL A 209 -7.83 -0.72 17.36
CA VAL A 209 -8.56 0.03 16.35
C VAL A 209 -7.83 -0.06 15.02
N GLY A 210 -8.46 -0.63 14.01
CA GLY A 210 -7.93 -0.76 12.66
C GLY A 210 -8.48 -1.98 11.92
N PRO A 211 -8.15 -2.13 10.62
CA PRO A 211 -8.56 -3.28 9.83
C PRO A 211 -8.09 -4.60 10.45
N LEU A 212 -8.94 -5.63 10.38
CA LEU A 212 -8.64 -6.98 10.88
C LEU A 212 -8.08 -7.82 9.73
N LEU A 213 -6.74 -7.86 9.63
CA LEU A 213 -5.98 -8.47 8.52
C LEU A 213 -5.37 -9.83 8.89
N ARG A 214 -5.76 -10.40 10.03
CA ARG A 214 -5.30 -11.72 10.48
C ARG A 214 -6.47 -12.57 10.92
N GLU A 215 -6.34 -13.87 10.71
CA GLU A 215 -7.30 -14.88 11.13
C GLU A 215 -6.88 -15.45 12.50
N ASP A 216 -7.51 -14.97 13.56
CA ASP A 216 -7.28 -15.52 14.90
C ASP A 216 -8.24 -16.68 15.19
N THR A 217 -7.74 -17.73 15.83
CA THR A 217 -8.49 -18.98 16.06
C THR A 217 -9.13 -19.08 17.46
N GLY A 218 -8.96 -18.10 18.34
CA GLY A 218 -9.50 -18.16 19.71
C GLY A 218 -9.62 -16.79 20.42
N PRO A 219 -10.35 -16.71 21.54
CA PRO A 219 -10.65 -15.44 22.22
C PRO A 219 -9.39 -14.84 22.87
N LEU A 220 -9.05 -13.58 22.57
CA LEU A 220 -7.85 -12.90 23.11
C LEU A 220 -7.91 -12.65 24.63
N GLY A 221 -9.12 -12.56 25.17
CA GLY A 221 -9.42 -12.29 26.58
C GLY A 221 -10.73 -11.52 26.70
N PRO A 222 -11.43 -11.58 27.85
CA PRO A 222 -12.73 -10.92 28.03
C PRO A 222 -12.63 -9.38 28.07
N ASN A 223 -11.43 -8.83 28.20
CA ASN A 223 -11.13 -7.42 28.27
C ASN A 223 -10.37 -6.88 27.04
N VAL A 224 -10.38 -7.64 25.94
CA VAL A 224 -9.80 -7.24 24.65
C VAL A 224 -10.91 -6.91 23.66
N HIS A 225 -10.86 -5.72 23.08
CA HIS A 225 -11.88 -5.17 22.20
C HIS A 225 -11.27 -4.84 20.84
N LEU A 226 -11.76 -5.50 19.79
CA LEU A 226 -11.41 -5.22 18.40
C LEU A 226 -12.51 -4.35 17.79
N LEU A 227 -12.21 -3.09 17.49
CA LEU A 227 -13.22 -2.12 17.03
C LEU A 227 -13.31 -1.98 15.51
N GLY A 228 -12.43 -2.67 14.78
CA GLY A 228 -12.34 -2.56 13.34
C GLY A 228 -11.80 -1.19 12.89
N TYR A 229 -11.94 -0.93 11.59
CA TYR A 229 -11.47 0.30 10.96
C TYR A 229 -12.26 1.53 11.43
N LYS A 230 -11.56 2.65 11.59
CA LYS A 230 -12.08 3.98 11.92
C LYS A 230 -11.39 5.01 11.04
N ASP A 231 -12.13 6.07 10.71
CA ASP A 231 -11.62 7.11 9.82
C ASP A 231 -10.53 7.95 10.49
N TYR A 232 -9.66 8.55 9.67
CA TYR A 232 -8.47 9.27 10.16
C TYR A 232 -8.85 10.45 11.08
N GLU A 233 -9.98 11.10 10.77
CA GLU A 233 -10.55 12.23 11.47
C GLU A 233 -11.08 11.84 12.87
N GLU A 234 -11.38 10.55 13.07
CA GLU A 234 -11.86 10.02 14.35
C GLU A 234 -10.71 9.71 15.32
N LEU A 235 -9.50 9.49 14.79
CA LEU A 235 -8.37 8.99 15.58
C LEU A 235 -7.97 9.89 16.76
N PRO A 236 -7.94 11.23 16.66
CA PRO A 236 -7.68 12.08 17.84
C PRO A 236 -8.69 11.86 18.97
N TYR A 237 -9.96 11.64 18.64
CA TYR A 237 -11.00 11.36 19.63
C TYR A 237 -10.78 10.01 20.31
N ILE A 238 -10.45 8.99 19.52
CA ILE A 238 -10.11 7.66 20.04
C ILE A 238 -8.86 7.72 20.91
N LEU A 239 -7.82 8.44 20.50
CA LEU A 239 -6.63 8.63 21.31
C LEU A 239 -6.95 9.33 22.63
N SER A 240 -7.86 10.30 22.64
CA SER A 240 -8.28 10.97 23.87
C SER A 240 -8.78 9.98 24.93
N TYR A 241 -9.40 8.88 24.52
CA TYR A 241 -9.92 7.81 25.37
C TYR A 241 -8.84 6.90 25.97
N PHE A 242 -7.66 6.79 25.35
CA PHE A 242 -6.60 5.89 25.84
C PHE A 242 -5.82 6.50 27.00
N ASP A 243 -5.50 5.69 28.01
CA ASP A 243 -4.61 6.07 29.09
C ASP A 243 -3.15 5.80 28.73
N VAL A 244 -2.89 4.64 28.10
CA VAL A 244 -1.56 4.25 27.60
C VAL A 244 -1.72 3.69 26.20
N CYS A 245 -0.87 4.15 25.27
CA CYS A 245 -0.81 3.58 23.94
C CYS A 245 0.24 2.47 23.89
N ILE A 246 -0.06 1.38 23.20
CA ILE A 246 0.82 0.22 23.10
C ILE A 246 1.17 -0.09 21.64
N ILE A 247 2.40 -0.56 21.41
CA ILE A 247 2.87 -1.08 20.11
C ILE A 247 3.50 -2.47 20.34
N PRO A 248 2.68 -3.54 20.40
CA PRO A 248 3.13 -4.89 20.71
C PRO A 248 3.46 -5.64 19.42
N PHE A 249 4.56 -5.28 18.74
CA PHE A 249 4.92 -5.92 17.48
C PHE A 249 5.87 -7.09 17.68
N ARG A 250 5.64 -8.19 16.96
CA ARG A 250 6.57 -9.32 16.86
C ARG A 250 7.87 -8.84 16.22
N LEU A 251 9.02 -9.17 16.77
CA LEU A 251 10.30 -8.82 16.14
C LEU A 251 10.59 -9.80 15.00
N ASN A 252 10.52 -9.29 13.76
CA ASN A 252 10.75 -10.04 12.54
C ASN A 252 11.34 -9.11 11.46
N ARG A 253 11.58 -9.63 10.26
CA ARG A 253 12.20 -8.86 9.17
C ARG A 253 11.47 -7.54 8.85
N ILE A 254 10.13 -7.58 8.83
CA ILE A 254 9.29 -6.40 8.55
C ILE A 254 9.43 -5.39 9.69
N THR A 255 9.24 -5.83 10.94
CA THR A 255 9.17 -4.93 12.11
C THR A 255 10.53 -4.41 12.57
N VAL A 256 11.62 -5.12 12.31
CA VAL A 256 13.01 -4.62 12.46
C VAL A 256 13.25 -3.42 11.53
N SER A 257 12.60 -3.41 10.37
CA SER A 257 12.67 -2.35 9.37
C SER A 257 11.54 -1.32 9.50
N THR A 258 10.66 -1.44 10.50
CA THR A 258 9.50 -0.57 10.64
C THR A 258 9.83 0.65 11.50
N ASN A 259 9.52 1.84 10.97
CA ASN A 259 9.42 3.08 11.73
C ASN A 259 7.92 3.43 11.91
N PRO A 260 7.25 3.05 13.01
CA PRO A 260 5.79 3.11 13.08
C PRO A 260 5.26 4.55 13.13
N ILE A 261 4.44 4.97 12.15
CA ILE A 261 3.78 6.30 12.15
C ILE A 261 3.04 6.57 13.48
N LYS A 262 2.38 5.53 13.99
CA LYS A 262 1.53 5.53 15.19
C LYS A 262 2.24 6.11 16.41
N VAL A 263 3.54 5.87 16.56
CA VAL A 263 4.28 6.36 17.72
C VAL A 263 4.28 7.89 17.78
N TYR A 264 4.45 8.55 16.63
CA TYR A 264 4.47 10.00 16.55
C TYR A 264 3.07 10.57 16.79
N GLU A 265 2.03 9.89 16.30
CA GLU A 265 0.63 10.26 16.54
C GLU A 265 0.28 10.18 18.03
N PHE A 266 0.70 9.10 18.70
CA PHE A 266 0.49 8.92 20.15
C PHE A 266 1.23 9.98 20.97
N LEU A 267 2.49 10.25 20.61
CA LEU A 267 3.29 11.27 21.26
C LEU A 267 2.74 12.68 21.02
N ALA A 268 2.29 12.99 19.80
CA ALA A 268 1.63 14.25 19.47
C ALA A 268 0.36 14.46 20.33
N ALA A 269 -0.43 13.41 20.52
CA ALA A 269 -1.57 13.38 21.44
C ALA A 269 -1.17 13.37 22.94
N GLY A 270 0.12 13.41 23.25
CA GLY A 270 0.66 13.49 24.61
C GLY A 270 0.54 12.18 25.39
N LYS A 271 0.30 11.04 24.73
CA LYS A 271 0.06 9.75 25.38
C LYS A 271 1.38 9.05 25.73
N PRO A 272 1.50 8.41 26.92
CA PRO A 272 2.61 7.52 27.16
C PRO A 272 2.53 6.33 26.20
N VAL A 273 3.69 5.89 25.70
CA VAL A 273 3.79 4.78 24.76
C VAL A 273 4.66 3.68 25.34
N VAL A 274 4.17 2.44 25.31
CA VAL A 274 4.93 1.23 25.65
C VAL A 274 4.98 0.33 24.42
N SER A 275 6.15 -0.15 24.04
CA SER A 275 6.35 -1.00 22.87
C SER A 275 7.22 -2.21 23.17
N THR A 276 7.16 -3.22 22.31
CA THR A 276 8.20 -4.23 22.18
C THR A 276 9.54 -3.57 21.79
N LEU A 277 10.63 -4.34 21.80
CA LEU A 277 11.98 -3.85 21.53
C LEU A 277 12.24 -3.59 20.03
N LEU A 278 11.51 -2.64 19.44
CA LEU A 278 11.70 -2.22 18.04
C LEU A 278 12.92 -1.29 17.91
N PRO A 279 13.85 -1.53 16.96
CA PRO A 279 15.07 -0.73 16.80
C PRO A 279 14.80 0.78 16.67
N GLU A 280 13.85 1.15 15.83
CA GLU A 280 13.50 2.55 15.57
C GLU A 280 12.91 3.25 16.79
N LEU A 281 12.21 2.53 17.67
CA LEU A 281 11.57 3.12 18.85
C LEU A 281 12.53 3.31 20.03
N GLN A 282 13.64 2.56 20.09
CA GLN A 282 14.68 2.78 21.09
C GLN A 282 15.33 4.16 20.98
N LYS A 283 15.33 4.75 19.77
CA LYS A 283 15.83 6.11 19.53
C LYS A 283 14.94 7.20 20.10
N LEU A 284 13.72 6.85 20.55
CA LEU A 284 12.72 7.80 21.06
C LEU A 284 12.65 7.81 22.59
N LEU A 285 13.61 7.18 23.27
CA LEU A 285 13.77 7.30 24.72
C LEU A 285 14.05 8.76 25.13
N PRO A 286 13.54 9.23 26.27
CA PRO A 286 12.70 8.52 27.24
C PRO A 286 11.19 8.59 26.93
N HIS A 287 10.78 9.16 25.79
CA HIS A 287 9.36 9.40 25.47
C HIS A 287 8.58 8.13 25.13
N VAL A 288 9.28 7.07 24.69
CA VAL A 288 8.72 5.74 24.40
C VAL A 288 9.44 4.71 25.26
N LYS A 289 8.72 3.90 26.03
CA LYS A 289 9.30 2.77 26.78
C LYS A 289 9.30 1.52 25.90
N THR A 290 10.45 0.91 25.70
CA THR A 290 10.59 -0.33 24.92
C THR A 290 11.01 -1.48 25.82
N THR A 291 10.41 -2.66 25.64
CA THR A 291 10.67 -3.83 26.51
C THR A 291 10.85 -5.12 25.71
N GLY A 292 11.67 -6.04 26.21
CA GLY A 292 11.97 -7.32 25.54
C GLY A 292 11.13 -8.52 25.98
N THR A 293 10.30 -8.39 27.02
CA THR A 293 9.53 -9.51 27.60
C THR A 293 8.11 -9.07 27.97
N PRO A 294 7.09 -9.95 27.90
CA PRO A 294 5.72 -9.64 28.32
C PRO A 294 5.60 -9.14 29.77
N GLU A 295 6.42 -9.67 30.69
CA GLU A 295 6.48 -9.25 32.10
C GLU A 295 6.85 -7.77 32.23
N ALA A 296 7.98 -7.39 31.62
CA ALA A 296 8.47 -6.02 31.60
C ALA A 296 7.53 -5.06 30.86
N PHE A 297 6.84 -5.55 29.83
CA PHE A 297 5.83 -4.78 29.09
C PHE A 297 4.66 -4.40 30.00
N VAL A 298 4.07 -5.37 30.69
CA VAL A 298 2.99 -5.14 31.68
C VAL A 298 3.48 -4.23 32.81
N ALA A 299 4.69 -4.44 33.33
CA ALA A 299 5.27 -3.58 34.36
C ALA A 299 5.41 -2.13 33.88
N SER A 300 5.88 -1.91 32.64
CA SER A 300 6.04 -0.58 32.05
C SER A 300 4.70 0.11 31.79
N ILE A 301 3.66 -0.65 31.42
CA ILE A 301 2.29 -0.14 31.31
C ILE A 301 1.78 0.33 32.68
N ARG A 302 1.95 -0.48 33.72
CA ARG A 302 1.57 -0.10 35.09
C ARG A 302 2.28 1.17 35.54
N GLU A 303 3.58 1.28 35.27
CA GLU A 303 4.35 2.48 35.57
C GLU A 303 3.81 3.71 34.81
N ALA A 304 3.56 3.58 33.50
CA ALA A 304 3.00 4.66 32.68
C ALA A 304 1.62 5.13 33.18
N LEU A 305 0.77 4.21 33.68
CA LEU A 305 -0.51 4.55 34.31
C LEU A 305 -0.30 5.37 35.59
N THR A 306 0.71 5.06 36.41
CA THR A 306 1.01 5.85 37.61
C THR A 306 1.57 7.23 37.28
N GLU A 307 2.37 7.39 36.22
CA GLU A 307 2.86 8.70 35.77
C GLU A 307 1.71 9.63 35.38
N ASN A 308 0.67 9.06 34.77
CA ASN A 308 -0.51 9.81 34.40
C ASN A 308 -1.40 10.22 35.59
N ALA A 309 -1.25 9.58 36.74
CA ALA A 309 -1.99 9.90 37.96
C ALA A 309 -1.31 10.97 38.85
N LYS A 310 -0.15 11.49 38.44
CA LYS A 310 0.65 12.46 39.21
C LYS A 310 0.28 13.92 38.88
N ASP A 311 0.60 14.83 39.80
CA ASP A 311 0.45 16.30 39.65
C ASP A 311 1.17 16.88 38.41
N ARG A 312 2.11 16.12 37.82
CA ARG A 312 2.89 16.52 36.63
C ARG A 312 2.31 16.03 35.29
N LEU A 313 1.09 15.46 35.28
CA LEU A 313 0.48 14.90 34.06
C LEU A 313 0.51 15.88 32.88
N HIS A 314 0.13 17.14 33.11
CA HIS A 314 0.13 18.17 32.07
C HIS A 314 1.52 18.43 31.48
N ALA A 315 2.56 18.46 32.33
CA ALA A 315 3.94 18.64 31.89
C ALA A 315 4.42 17.45 31.03
N TYR A 316 4.10 16.21 31.43
CA TYR A 316 4.46 15.02 30.64
C TYR A 316 3.73 14.96 29.29
N LYS A 317 2.44 15.29 29.25
CA LYS A 317 1.67 15.40 28.00
C LYS A 317 2.27 16.43 27.05
N ALA A 318 2.54 17.64 27.55
CA ALA A 318 3.14 18.72 26.77
C ALA A 318 4.53 18.37 26.26
N SER A 319 5.37 17.73 27.10
CA SER A 319 6.71 17.28 26.73
C SER A 319 6.68 16.28 25.56
N ARG A 320 5.84 15.24 25.64
CA ARG A 320 5.66 14.26 24.55
C ARG A 320 5.15 14.90 23.26
N SER A 321 4.15 15.78 23.38
CA SER A 321 3.58 16.48 22.21
C SER A 321 4.59 17.40 21.53
N SER A 322 5.37 18.15 22.31
CA SER A 322 6.44 19.02 21.78
C SER A 322 7.57 18.22 21.14
N PHE A 323 7.90 17.05 21.68
CA PHE A 323 8.88 16.14 21.06
C PHE A 323 8.38 15.66 19.70
N ALA A 324 7.13 15.18 19.61
CA ALA A 324 6.52 14.71 18.36
C ALA A 324 6.47 15.80 17.27
N ARG A 325 6.31 17.08 17.65
CA ARG A 325 6.29 18.21 16.70
C ARG A 325 7.55 18.29 15.83
N GLN A 326 8.70 17.85 16.35
CA GLN A 326 9.97 17.79 15.60
C GLN A 326 9.96 16.73 14.48
N PHE A 327 8.96 15.85 14.52
CA PHE A 327 8.69 14.81 13.54
C PHE A 327 7.43 15.12 12.72
N SER A 328 7.14 16.39 12.47
CA SER A 328 6.06 16.77 11.57
C SER A 328 6.33 16.32 10.12
N TRP A 329 5.27 16.04 9.37
CA TRP A 329 5.42 15.76 7.93
C TRP A 329 6.08 16.90 7.15
N GLN A 330 5.89 18.15 7.59
CA GLN A 330 6.61 19.31 7.04
C GLN A 330 8.11 19.18 7.25
N ALA A 331 8.57 18.83 8.46
CA ALA A 331 10.00 18.63 8.72
C ALA A 331 10.58 17.46 7.91
N ARG A 332 9.79 16.43 7.59
CA ARG A 332 10.20 15.34 6.68
C ARG A 332 10.29 15.82 5.23
N TYR A 333 9.30 16.58 4.79
CA TYR A 333 9.29 17.20 3.47
C TYR A 333 10.49 18.13 3.27
N GLU A 334 10.88 18.95 4.25
CA GLU A 334 12.04 19.85 4.12
C GLU A 334 13.35 19.11 3.83
N VAL A 335 13.57 17.96 4.47
CA VAL A 335 14.73 17.09 4.21
C VAL A 335 14.64 16.48 2.81
N ILE A 336 13.45 15.99 2.43
CA ILE A 336 13.18 15.44 1.10
C ILE A 336 13.44 16.49 0.03
N ALA A 337 12.82 17.66 0.13
CA ALA A 337 12.92 18.75 -0.83
C ALA A 337 14.35 19.26 -0.97
N ARG A 338 15.10 19.39 0.13
CA ARG A 338 16.54 19.73 0.07
C ARG A 338 17.33 18.70 -0.73
N THR A 339 17.08 17.41 -0.49
CA THR A 339 17.74 16.32 -1.19
C THR A 339 17.38 16.31 -2.68
N LEU A 340 16.08 16.44 -3.01
CA LEU A 340 15.63 16.49 -4.39
C LEU A 340 16.20 17.70 -5.14
N ASN A 341 16.23 18.90 -4.53
CA ASN A 341 16.84 20.09 -5.13
C ASN A 341 18.34 19.91 -5.41
N ALA A 342 19.06 19.16 -4.57
CA ALA A 342 20.48 18.90 -4.74
C ALA A 342 20.78 17.90 -5.89
N HIS A 343 19.89 16.95 -6.13
CA HIS A 343 20.13 15.83 -7.05
C HIS A 343 19.32 15.87 -8.35
N ILE A 344 18.23 16.64 -8.39
CA ILE A 344 17.31 16.73 -9.53
C ILE A 344 17.28 18.17 -10.03
N LYS A 345 18.04 18.46 -11.10
CA LYS A 345 18.25 19.81 -11.65
C LYS A 345 16.96 20.57 -12.01
N SER A 346 15.88 19.87 -12.34
CA SER A 346 14.59 20.47 -12.73
C SER A 346 13.49 20.28 -11.67
N PHE A 347 13.87 19.90 -10.45
CA PHE A 347 12.95 19.85 -9.32
C PHE A 347 12.67 21.27 -8.86
N SER A 348 11.68 21.89 -9.51
CA SER A 348 11.12 23.17 -9.10
C SER A 348 9.60 23.04 -9.17
N PRO A 349 8.85 23.65 -8.23
CA PRO A 349 7.39 23.62 -8.23
C PRO A 349 6.83 24.05 -9.58
N ALA A 350 5.80 23.36 -10.05
CA ALA A 350 5.03 23.82 -11.20
C ALA A 350 4.09 24.94 -10.72
N SER A 351 4.18 26.15 -11.28
CA SER A 351 3.26 27.23 -10.89
C SER A 351 1.80 26.82 -11.13
N PRO A 352 0.84 27.32 -10.32
CA PRO A 352 -0.57 27.00 -10.48
C PRO A 352 -1.07 27.49 -11.83
N GLN A 353 -1.28 26.58 -12.77
CA GLN A 353 -2.28 26.77 -13.82
C GLN A 353 -3.41 25.78 -13.56
N ALA A 354 -4.12 26.01 -12.46
CA ALA A 354 -5.37 25.33 -12.12
C ALA A 354 -6.57 25.52 -13.11
N PRO A 355 -6.61 26.47 -14.09
CA PRO A 355 -7.85 26.66 -14.86
C PRO A 355 -8.19 25.55 -15.84
N GLU A 356 -7.21 24.80 -16.39
CA GLU A 356 -7.52 23.83 -17.45
C GLU A 356 -8.16 22.55 -16.90
N ILE A 357 -7.77 22.12 -15.69
CA ILE A 357 -8.23 20.84 -15.13
C ILE A 357 -9.70 20.90 -14.69
N GLN A 358 -10.12 22.01 -14.05
CA GLN A 358 -11.52 22.19 -13.60
C GLN A 358 -12.51 22.33 -14.77
N SER A 359 -12.02 22.62 -15.99
CA SER A 359 -12.83 22.78 -17.19
C SER A 359 -13.17 21.46 -17.90
N LEU A 360 -12.57 20.34 -17.47
CA LEU A 360 -12.80 19.02 -18.06
C LEU A 360 -14.03 18.36 -17.40
N PRO A 361 -15.13 18.12 -18.13
CA PRO A 361 -16.29 17.43 -17.58
C PRO A 361 -15.99 15.93 -17.54
N VAL A 362 -15.88 15.35 -16.35
CA VAL A 362 -15.52 13.92 -16.22
C VAL A 362 -16.26 13.20 -15.10
N SER A 363 -17.59 13.30 -15.10
CA SER A 363 -18.44 12.40 -14.29
C SER A 363 -18.90 11.22 -15.14
N ILE A 364 -18.60 10.00 -14.73
CA ILE A 364 -19.06 8.76 -15.38
C ILE A 364 -20.18 8.14 -14.52
N PRO A 365 -21.44 8.04 -15.00
CA PRO A 365 -22.52 7.43 -14.24
C PRO A 365 -22.42 5.89 -14.18
N TYR A 366 -22.81 5.31 -13.04
CA TYR A 366 -22.66 3.89 -12.67
C TYR A 366 -23.47 2.90 -13.55
N SER A 367 -24.44 3.40 -14.32
CA SER A 367 -25.26 2.59 -15.24
C SER A 367 -24.61 2.36 -16.61
N THR A 368 -23.42 2.89 -16.85
CA THR A 368 -22.70 2.64 -18.09
C THR A 368 -22.00 1.29 -17.97
N SER A 369 -22.70 0.23 -18.37
CA SER A 369 -22.05 -1.03 -18.72
C SER A 369 -21.26 -0.80 -20.00
N PHE A 370 -19.94 -0.80 -19.90
CA PHE A 370 -19.09 -0.84 -21.08
C PHE A 370 -19.09 -2.26 -21.64
N GLU A 371 -19.34 -2.41 -22.94
CA GLU A 371 -18.74 -3.53 -23.65
C GLU A 371 -17.22 -3.41 -23.44
N LEU A 372 -16.58 -4.53 -23.12
CA LEU A 372 -15.13 -4.60 -23.08
C LEU A 372 -14.58 -4.56 -24.51
N GLN A 373 -14.64 -3.37 -25.11
CA GLN A 373 -13.84 -3.01 -26.26
C GLN A 373 -12.50 -2.53 -25.71
N HIS A 374 -11.50 -3.42 -25.80
CA HIS A 374 -10.10 -3.20 -25.40
C HIS A 374 -9.83 -3.04 -23.89
N CYS A 375 -9.48 -4.16 -23.24
CA CYS A 375 -8.62 -4.12 -22.05
C CYS A 375 -7.19 -3.80 -22.50
N THR A 376 -6.85 -2.53 -22.68
CA THR A 376 -5.44 -2.13 -22.79
C THR A 376 -4.89 -1.88 -21.39
N MET A 377 -3.75 -2.50 -21.08
CA MET A 377 -2.64 -1.83 -20.41
C MET A 377 -1.37 -2.68 -20.51
N ASN A 378 -0.31 -2.02 -21.00
CA ASN A 378 0.97 -2.57 -21.46
C ASN A 378 1.74 -3.40 -20.40
N SER A 379 2.50 -4.38 -20.90
CA SER A 379 3.66 -4.96 -20.22
C SER A 379 4.69 -3.86 -19.90
N TYR A 380 5.61 -4.15 -18.98
CA TYR A 380 6.72 -3.28 -18.56
C TYR A 380 7.71 -2.98 -19.72
N TYR A 381 7.62 -3.71 -20.84
CA TYR A 381 8.47 -3.58 -22.04
C TYR A 381 7.59 -3.55 -23.31
N PRO A 382 7.52 -2.44 -24.05
CA PRO A 382 6.69 -2.30 -25.27
C PRO A 382 6.93 -3.38 -26.33
N GLU A 383 8.15 -3.89 -26.42
CA GLU A 383 8.61 -4.96 -27.31
C GLU A 383 8.24 -6.37 -26.83
N LEU A 384 7.81 -6.51 -25.58
CA LEU A 384 7.27 -7.76 -25.01
C LEU A 384 5.75 -7.69 -24.85
N ASN A 385 5.12 -6.61 -25.32
CA ASN A 385 3.68 -6.58 -25.51
C ASN A 385 3.33 -7.63 -26.56
N LEU A 386 2.41 -8.52 -26.21
CA LEU A 386 1.76 -9.40 -27.17
C LEU A 386 1.07 -8.49 -28.19
N LYS A 387 1.48 -8.59 -29.46
CA LYS A 387 0.99 -7.72 -30.55
C LYS A 387 -0.53 -7.77 -30.78
N ASN A 388 -1.23 -8.72 -30.14
CA ASN A 388 -2.69 -8.79 -30.10
C ASN A 388 -3.14 -9.22 -28.69
N ASP A 389 -4.16 -8.53 -28.17
CA ASP A 389 -4.67 -8.65 -26.80
C ASP A 389 -5.26 -10.03 -26.46
N PRO A 390 -5.32 -10.40 -25.16
CA PRO A 390 -6.25 -11.42 -24.73
C PRO A 390 -7.69 -11.04 -25.06
N VAL A 391 -8.47 -11.99 -25.58
CA VAL A 391 -9.91 -11.81 -25.71
C VAL A 391 -10.56 -12.26 -24.40
N LEU A 392 -11.27 -11.36 -23.73
CA LEU A 392 -12.18 -11.74 -22.65
C LEU A 392 -13.43 -12.36 -23.27
N VAL A 393 -13.70 -13.63 -22.99
CA VAL A 393 -14.91 -14.31 -23.46
C VAL A 393 -15.90 -14.39 -22.30
N GLY A 394 -16.69 -13.33 -22.15
CA GLY A 394 -18.01 -13.33 -21.49
C GLY A 394 -18.16 -13.97 -20.11
N LYS A 395 -19.43 -14.04 -19.68
CA LYS A 395 -19.91 -14.69 -18.45
C LYS A 395 -20.53 -16.02 -18.84
N LEU A 396 -20.11 -17.13 -18.23
CA LEU A 396 -20.85 -18.39 -18.32
C LEU A 396 -22.00 -18.42 -17.29
N GLU A 397 -22.90 -19.38 -17.41
CA GLU A 397 -23.86 -19.68 -16.35
C GLU A 397 -23.13 -19.94 -15.02
N ALA A 398 -23.77 -19.59 -13.89
CA ALA A 398 -23.23 -19.73 -12.54
C ALA A 398 -21.99 -18.87 -12.18
N GLY A 399 -21.69 -17.79 -12.90
CA GLY A 399 -20.71 -16.78 -12.46
C GLY A 399 -19.25 -17.12 -12.75
N GLN A 400 -19.00 -18.00 -13.72
CA GLN A 400 -17.65 -18.30 -14.18
C GLN A 400 -17.20 -17.26 -15.23
N TYR A 401 -15.91 -16.93 -15.20
CA TYR A 401 -15.25 -16.00 -16.11
C TYR A 401 -14.11 -16.69 -16.84
N GLN A 402 -14.00 -16.43 -18.15
CA GLN A 402 -12.92 -16.98 -18.97
C GLN A 402 -12.14 -15.87 -19.69
N CYS A 403 -10.83 -15.85 -19.49
CA CYS A 403 -9.90 -15.00 -20.22
C CYS A 403 -8.99 -15.88 -21.08
N MET A 404 -8.72 -15.48 -22.33
CA MET A 404 -7.77 -16.19 -23.18
C MET A 404 -6.62 -15.28 -23.60
N LEU A 405 -5.37 -15.68 -23.31
CA LEU A 405 -4.16 -14.97 -23.67
C LEU A 405 -3.55 -15.56 -24.96
N LYS A 406 -3.31 -14.70 -25.94
CA LYS A 406 -2.58 -15.05 -27.16
C LYS A 406 -1.08 -15.10 -26.84
N PRO A 407 -0.33 -16.16 -27.19
CA PRO A 407 1.13 -16.12 -27.09
C PRO A 407 1.69 -15.08 -28.07
N PRO A 408 2.92 -14.58 -27.88
CA PRO A 408 3.50 -13.65 -28.83
C PRO A 408 3.66 -14.38 -30.17
N ALA A 409 3.45 -13.66 -31.27
CA ALA A 409 3.79 -14.19 -32.60
C ALA A 409 5.32 -14.33 -32.77
N GLU A 410 6.09 -13.71 -31.88
CA GLU A 410 7.54 -13.71 -31.81
C GLU A 410 8.00 -14.76 -30.80
N ALA A 411 9.18 -15.36 -31.03
CA ALA A 411 9.73 -16.32 -30.10
C ALA A 411 9.93 -15.67 -28.72
N LEU A 412 9.38 -16.28 -27.67
CA LEU A 412 9.69 -15.91 -26.29
C LEU A 412 11.22 -15.95 -26.11
N PRO A 413 11.83 -14.99 -25.39
CA PRO A 413 13.26 -15.00 -25.15
C PRO A 413 13.71 -16.35 -24.59
N GLU A 414 14.80 -16.93 -25.09
CA GLU A 414 15.29 -18.22 -24.59
C GLU A 414 15.81 -18.15 -23.15
N ASP A 415 15.95 -16.93 -22.61
CA ASP A 415 16.53 -16.64 -21.31
C ASP A 415 15.49 -16.17 -20.27
N ILE A 416 14.21 -16.56 -20.33
CA ILE A 416 13.23 -16.13 -19.31
C ILE A 416 13.67 -16.55 -17.90
N GLY A 417 13.72 -15.57 -16.99
CA GLY A 417 14.10 -15.74 -15.59
C GLY A 417 12.90 -15.94 -14.66
N ARG A 418 11.86 -15.09 -14.80
CA ARG A 418 10.55 -15.23 -14.13
C ARG A 418 9.40 -14.68 -14.97
N MET A 419 8.19 -15.20 -14.78
CA MET A 419 6.96 -14.72 -15.41
C MET A 419 5.79 -14.75 -14.41
N TYR A 420 5.07 -13.65 -14.27
CA TYR A 420 3.92 -13.51 -13.38
C TYR A 420 2.64 -13.25 -14.16
N LEU A 421 1.55 -13.86 -13.75
CA LEU A 421 0.19 -13.47 -14.11
C LEU A 421 -0.38 -12.59 -12.99
N GLU A 422 -0.73 -11.35 -13.31
CA GLU A 422 -1.31 -10.43 -12.35
C GLU A 422 -2.72 -10.03 -12.75
N PHE A 423 -3.65 -9.94 -11.80
CA PHE A 423 -4.98 -9.41 -12.02
C PHE A 423 -5.54 -8.84 -10.72
N ASP A 424 -6.42 -7.86 -10.84
CA ASP A 424 -7.16 -7.33 -9.70
C ASP A 424 -8.53 -8.03 -9.65
N GLY A 425 -8.81 -8.70 -8.52
CA GLY A 425 -10.13 -9.27 -8.26
C GLY A 425 -11.00 -8.31 -7.44
N TYR A 426 -12.31 -8.44 -7.58
CA TYR A 426 -13.26 -7.95 -6.60
C TYR A 426 -14.45 -8.90 -6.45
N SER A 427 -14.78 -9.28 -5.22
CA SER A 427 -16.03 -9.99 -4.92
C SER A 427 -16.60 -9.62 -3.56
N SER A 428 -17.87 -9.21 -3.56
CA SER A 428 -18.61 -8.87 -2.34
C SER A 428 -19.16 -10.09 -1.60
N SER A 429 -19.32 -11.23 -2.28
CA SER A 429 -20.07 -12.38 -1.76
C SER A 429 -19.33 -13.71 -1.78
N LEU A 430 -18.16 -13.81 -2.42
CA LEU A 430 -17.46 -15.09 -2.55
C LEU A 430 -16.46 -15.34 -1.41
N PRO A 431 -16.49 -16.54 -0.79
CA PRO A 431 -15.54 -16.92 0.25
C PRO A 431 -14.18 -17.38 -0.33
N HIS A 432 -14.16 -17.83 -1.58
CA HIS A 432 -12.94 -18.22 -2.31
C HIS A 432 -13.22 -18.18 -3.83
N ALA A 433 -12.15 -18.21 -4.62
CA ALA A 433 -12.16 -18.34 -6.07
C ALA A 433 -11.09 -19.33 -6.49
N GLU A 434 -11.33 -20.10 -7.54
CA GLU A 434 -10.32 -20.98 -8.12
C GLU A 434 -9.86 -20.43 -9.46
N VAL A 435 -8.54 -20.32 -9.65
CA VAL A 435 -7.87 -19.88 -10.88
C VAL A 435 -7.30 -21.11 -11.56
N THR A 436 -7.95 -21.58 -12.61
CA THR A 436 -7.47 -22.69 -13.42
C THR A 436 -6.79 -22.15 -14.67
N LEU A 437 -5.53 -22.52 -14.87
CA LEU A 437 -4.76 -22.26 -16.07
C LEU A 437 -4.79 -23.49 -16.97
N SER A 438 -5.20 -23.28 -18.22
CA SER A 438 -5.28 -24.30 -19.26
C SER A 438 -4.47 -23.89 -20.49
N ILE A 439 -3.95 -24.87 -21.22
CA ILE A 439 -3.27 -24.68 -22.51
C ILE A 439 -4.12 -25.25 -23.63
N VAL A 440 -4.36 -24.43 -24.65
CA VAL A 440 -5.04 -24.79 -25.90
C VAL A 440 -3.95 -25.08 -26.94
N LYS A 441 -3.92 -26.29 -27.51
CA LYS A 441 -2.84 -26.74 -28.42
C LYS A 441 -3.13 -26.49 -29.91
N GLU A 442 -4.29 -25.95 -30.26
CA GLU A 442 -4.70 -25.72 -31.65
C GLU A 442 -4.60 -24.25 -32.05
N THR A 443 -4.11 -24.01 -33.27
CA THR A 443 -4.08 -22.67 -33.88
C THR A 443 -5.52 -22.21 -34.15
N TRP A 444 -5.88 -21.05 -33.61
CA TRP A 444 -7.26 -20.59 -33.55
C TRP A 444 -7.36 -19.11 -33.95
N ALA A 445 -8.39 -18.75 -34.73
CA ALA A 445 -8.65 -17.37 -35.16
C ALA A 445 -9.37 -16.56 -34.07
N LEU A 446 -8.59 -15.93 -33.20
CA LEU A 446 -9.04 -15.11 -32.04
C LEU A 446 -10.09 -14.05 -32.34
N ASN A 447 -10.20 -13.64 -33.59
CA ASN A 447 -11.09 -12.58 -34.05
C ASN A 447 -12.57 -13.02 -34.09
N ARG A 448 -12.90 -14.30 -33.82
CA ARG A 448 -14.27 -14.87 -33.88
C ARG A 448 -14.57 -15.88 -32.76
N LEU A 449 -14.23 -15.55 -31.51
CA LEU A 449 -14.59 -16.40 -30.36
C LEU A 449 -16.09 -16.39 -30.11
N THR A 450 -16.71 -17.57 -30.10
CA THR A 450 -18.09 -17.76 -29.63
C THR A 450 -18.13 -18.96 -28.68
N PHE A 451 -19.05 -18.98 -27.73
CA PHE A 451 -19.19 -20.11 -26.79
C PHE A 451 -19.40 -21.47 -27.49
N ALA A 452 -19.91 -21.45 -28.72
CA ALA A 452 -20.19 -22.65 -29.50
C ALA A 452 -18.95 -23.27 -30.19
N ASN A 453 -17.78 -22.62 -30.19
CA ASN A 453 -16.60 -23.08 -30.95
C ASN A 453 -15.28 -23.08 -30.15
N GLN A 454 -15.33 -23.44 -28.87
CA GLN A 454 -14.13 -23.54 -28.02
C GLN A 454 -13.22 -24.72 -28.43
N PRO A 455 -11.91 -24.49 -28.68
CA PRO A 455 -10.96 -25.57 -28.92
C PRO A 455 -10.68 -26.37 -27.63
N PRO A 456 -10.32 -27.67 -27.74
CA PRO A 456 -9.92 -28.48 -26.59
C PRO A 456 -8.76 -27.82 -25.83
N SER A 457 -8.86 -27.79 -24.50
CA SER A 457 -7.81 -27.25 -23.62
C SER A 457 -7.43 -28.28 -22.57
N GLN A 458 -6.16 -28.26 -22.16
CA GLN A 458 -5.63 -29.10 -21.09
C GLN A 458 -5.34 -28.24 -19.88
N ILE A 459 -5.96 -28.54 -18.74
CA ILE A 459 -5.63 -27.89 -17.46
C ILE A 459 -4.19 -28.23 -17.09
N VAL A 460 -3.42 -27.21 -16.73
CA VAL A 460 -2.00 -27.33 -16.35
C VAL A 460 -1.80 -26.99 -14.89
N HIS A 461 -2.59 -26.06 -14.35
CA HIS A 461 -2.51 -25.70 -12.94
C HIS A 461 -3.82 -25.13 -12.42
N THR A 462 -4.08 -25.28 -11.13
CA THR A 462 -5.20 -24.63 -10.45
C THR A 462 -4.71 -24.01 -9.15
N PHE A 463 -4.94 -22.71 -8.99
CA PHE A 463 -4.70 -21.97 -7.76
C PHE A 463 -6.02 -21.75 -7.04
N ARG A 464 -5.99 -21.74 -5.71
CA ARG A 464 -7.14 -21.34 -4.89
C ARG A 464 -6.82 -19.99 -4.25
N LEU A 465 -7.73 -19.04 -4.42
CA LEU A 465 -7.69 -17.73 -3.82
C LEU A 465 -8.72 -17.65 -2.71
N ASP A 466 -8.32 -17.18 -1.54
CA ASP A 466 -9.25 -16.86 -0.46
C ASP A 466 -9.91 -15.49 -0.67
N ARG A 467 -10.87 -15.13 0.20
CA ARG A 467 -11.61 -13.86 0.10
C ARG A 467 -10.73 -12.62 0.23
N GLN A 468 -9.64 -12.65 1.00
CA GLN A 468 -8.74 -11.51 1.12
C GLN A 468 -7.96 -11.32 -0.18
N GLN A 469 -7.42 -12.40 -0.73
CA GLN A 469 -6.69 -12.41 -2.00
C GLN A 469 -7.56 -11.95 -3.18
N ILE A 470 -8.85 -12.32 -3.19
CA ILE A 470 -9.80 -11.90 -4.23
C ILE A 470 -10.04 -10.39 -4.23
N ASN A 471 -9.77 -9.66 -3.15
CA ASN A 471 -10.00 -8.22 -3.08
C ASN A 471 -8.70 -7.40 -3.16
N GLU A 472 -7.61 -8.03 -3.61
CA GLU A 472 -6.30 -7.42 -3.83
C GLU A 472 -5.78 -7.70 -5.26
N THR A 473 -4.59 -7.18 -5.56
CA THR A 473 -3.83 -7.57 -6.75
C THR A 473 -3.25 -8.95 -6.51
N VAL A 474 -3.70 -9.93 -7.29
CA VAL A 474 -3.18 -11.29 -7.25
C VAL A 474 -2.03 -11.38 -8.23
N SER A 475 -0.83 -11.74 -7.77
CA SER A 475 0.34 -12.02 -8.62
C SER A 475 0.70 -13.51 -8.51
N LEU A 476 0.49 -14.26 -9.58
CA LEU A 476 0.80 -15.70 -9.66
C LEU A 476 2.09 -15.89 -10.44
N ASP A 477 3.11 -16.48 -9.81
CA ASP A 477 4.32 -16.90 -10.51
C ASP A 477 3.97 -18.10 -11.41
N ILE A 478 4.09 -17.93 -12.71
CA ILE A 478 3.83 -18.96 -13.73
C ILE A 478 5.10 -19.39 -14.45
N THR A 479 6.28 -19.05 -13.92
CA THR A 479 7.58 -19.31 -14.56
C THR A 479 7.77 -20.79 -14.88
N GLU A 480 7.40 -21.67 -13.94
CA GLU A 480 7.55 -23.12 -14.11
C GLU A 480 6.56 -23.72 -15.13
N LEU A 481 5.54 -22.96 -15.53
CA LEU A 481 4.55 -23.36 -16.53
C LEU A 481 5.04 -23.07 -17.96
N ILE A 482 6.07 -22.24 -18.14
CA ILE A 482 6.65 -21.86 -19.44
C ILE A 482 7.00 -23.06 -20.34
N PRO A 483 7.65 -24.13 -19.86
CA PRO A 483 7.97 -25.29 -20.70
C PRO A 483 6.74 -25.96 -21.31
N ALA A 484 5.59 -25.90 -20.62
CA ALA A 484 4.33 -26.46 -21.11
C ALA A 484 3.71 -25.62 -22.24
N PHE A 485 4.06 -24.32 -22.35
CA PHE A 485 3.62 -23.42 -23.44
C PHE A 485 4.33 -23.70 -24.78
N GLY A 486 5.41 -24.48 -24.78
CA GLY A 486 6.16 -24.86 -25.98
C GLY A 486 7.04 -23.71 -26.53
N ARG A 487 8.24 -24.04 -27.01
CA ARG A 487 9.19 -23.08 -27.62
C ARG A 487 8.75 -22.53 -28.99
N LYS A 488 7.60 -22.99 -29.52
CA LYS A 488 7.08 -22.63 -30.84
C LYS A 488 5.57 -22.40 -30.75
N SER A 489 5.21 -21.14 -30.53
CA SER A 489 4.03 -20.40 -31.03
C SER A 489 2.81 -21.16 -31.59
N GLU A 490 2.25 -22.16 -30.90
CA GLU A 490 0.93 -22.72 -31.27
C GLU A 490 -0.02 -22.89 -30.07
N GLY A 491 0.40 -22.54 -28.86
CA GLY A 491 -0.40 -22.71 -27.64
C GLY A 491 -1.05 -21.41 -27.11
N ASN A 492 -2.38 -21.33 -27.01
CA ASN A 492 -3.06 -20.25 -26.29
C ASN A 492 -3.24 -20.60 -24.81
N MET A 493 -3.14 -19.62 -23.89
CA MET A 493 -3.48 -19.83 -22.48
C MET A 493 -4.95 -19.49 -22.25
N SER A 494 -5.68 -20.34 -21.55
CA SER A 494 -7.03 -20.04 -21.08
C SER A 494 -7.04 -20.01 -19.55
N ILE A 495 -7.66 -19.00 -18.97
CA ILE A 495 -7.81 -18.82 -17.54
C ILE A 495 -9.28 -18.98 -17.22
N HIS A 496 -9.60 -19.92 -16.34
CA HIS A 496 -10.94 -20.12 -15.81
C HIS A 496 -10.99 -19.70 -14.35
N LEU A 497 -11.95 -18.84 -14.02
CA LEU A 497 -12.29 -18.54 -12.64
C LEU A 497 -13.67 -19.08 -12.29
N SER A 498 -13.74 -19.89 -11.25
CA SER A 498 -15.00 -20.36 -10.68
C SER A 498 -15.16 -19.92 -9.22
N GLY A 499 -16.32 -19.38 -8.90
CA GLY A 499 -16.79 -19.11 -7.54
C GLY A 499 -18.18 -19.73 -7.35
N SER A 500 -18.40 -20.41 -6.23
CA SER A 500 -19.61 -21.20 -5.98
C SER A 500 -20.82 -20.34 -5.57
N ASN A 501 -21.40 -19.54 -6.49
CA ASN A 501 -22.61 -18.71 -6.33
C ASN A 501 -22.39 -17.19 -6.13
N GLY A 502 -21.47 -16.57 -6.88
CA GLY A 502 -21.27 -15.12 -6.82
C GLY A 502 -20.50 -14.55 -8.01
N LEU A 503 -20.44 -13.22 -8.08
CA LEU A 503 -19.71 -12.49 -9.12
C LEU A 503 -18.26 -12.24 -8.63
N VAL A 504 -17.25 -12.70 -9.37
CA VAL A 504 -15.87 -12.16 -9.29
C VAL A 504 -15.70 -11.23 -10.47
N ARG A 505 -15.50 -9.93 -10.23
CA ARG A 505 -15.06 -9.04 -11.31
C ARG A 505 -13.53 -9.10 -11.39
N LEU A 506 -13.02 -9.47 -12.56
CA LEU A 506 -11.62 -9.26 -12.89
C LEU A 506 -11.44 -7.94 -13.59
N THR A 507 -10.47 -7.17 -13.12
CA THR A 507 -9.95 -6.01 -13.85
C THR A 507 -8.47 -6.22 -14.14
N ASN A 508 -8.06 -5.89 -15.36
CA ASN A 508 -6.65 -5.75 -15.77
C ASN A 508 -5.77 -7.03 -15.67
N PRO A 509 -6.17 -8.19 -16.24
CA PRO A 509 -5.27 -9.34 -16.33
C PRO A 509 -4.04 -9.02 -17.19
N LYS A 510 -2.83 -9.24 -16.66
CA LYS A 510 -1.55 -8.93 -17.32
C LYS A 510 -0.48 -9.98 -17.05
N LEU A 511 0.45 -10.11 -18.00
CA LEU A 511 1.64 -10.95 -17.88
C LEU A 511 2.89 -10.08 -17.69
N THR A 512 3.63 -10.31 -16.62
CA THR A 512 4.87 -9.60 -16.28
C THR A 512 6.06 -10.55 -16.47
N VAL A 513 7.01 -10.24 -17.37
CA VAL A 513 8.17 -11.08 -17.69
C VAL A 513 9.48 -10.44 -17.19
N ILE A 514 10.38 -11.24 -16.62
CA ILE A 514 11.71 -10.86 -16.13
C ILE A 514 12.76 -11.78 -16.77
N THR A 515 13.80 -11.25 -17.42
CA THR A 515 14.81 -12.07 -18.14
C THR A 515 16.00 -12.50 -17.27
N THR A 516 16.69 -13.56 -17.67
CA THR A 516 17.89 -14.10 -17.00
C THR A 516 19.08 -13.18 -17.21
N SER A 517 19.22 -12.57 -18.38
CA SER A 517 20.23 -11.53 -18.61
C SER A 517 20.03 -10.32 -17.69
N GLU A 518 18.79 -9.94 -17.36
CA GLU A 518 18.50 -8.95 -16.31
C GLU A 518 18.80 -9.46 -14.91
N ILE A 519 18.50 -10.73 -14.59
CA ILE A 519 18.91 -11.35 -13.31
C ILE A 519 20.45 -11.38 -13.19
N ARG A 520 21.16 -11.63 -14.29
CA ARG A 520 22.63 -11.76 -14.32
C ARG A 520 23.36 -10.42 -14.34
N LYS A 521 22.86 -9.41 -15.07
CA LYS A 521 23.36 -8.01 -15.00
C LYS A 521 23.18 -7.38 -13.61
N ARG A 522 22.32 -7.97 -12.76
CA ARG A 522 22.11 -7.59 -11.35
C ARG A 522 22.98 -8.39 -10.36
N LYS A 523 23.75 -9.36 -10.84
CA LYS A 523 24.65 -10.23 -10.04
C LYS A 523 26.14 -10.01 -10.33
N GLY A 524 26.49 -9.22 -11.34
CA GLY A 524 27.84 -8.69 -11.57
C GLY A 524 27.86 -7.22 -11.20
#